data_AF-A0A0S2F521-F1
#
_entry.id   AF-A0A0S2F521-F1
#
_cell.length_a   1.000
_cell.length_b   1.000
_cell.length_c   1.000
_cell.angle_alpha   90.00
_cell.angle_beta   90.00
_cell.angle_gamma   90.00
#
_symmetry.space_group_name_H-M   'P 1'
#
loop_
_entity.id
_entity.type
_entity.pdbx_description
1 polymer ?
#
loop_
_entity_poly.entity_id
_entity_poly.type
_entity_poly.pdbx_seq_one_letter_code
_entity_poly.pdbx_strand_id
1 'polypeptide(L)'
;MQVMNAEHRSHILLRGPVGRWQSALGTAAGLTGDRIEFHDGGRGVLHSWSPAFGQEALPFEWRMQAPGHLLVRQIYDDGDHEVEAWTALELEFRERASDIGAQMVLAEKGAEGFWLMLDPLAWVGPPQ
;
A
#
# COMPACT_ATOMS: atom_id res chain seq x y z
N MET A 1 13.22 12.26 3.08
CA MET A 1 12.78 10.93 2.64
C MET A 1 13.58 9.90 3.41
N GLN A 2 12.94 9.01 4.16
CA GLN A 2 13.64 8.07 5.03
C GLN A 2 14.05 6.84 4.21
N VAL A 3 15.35 6.52 4.19
CA VAL A 3 15.87 5.38 3.41
C VAL A 3 15.55 4.09 4.14
N MET A 4 14.76 3.22 3.51
CA MET A 4 14.41 1.92 4.06
C MET A 4 15.56 0.92 3.83
N ASN A 5 16.18 0.46 4.93
CA ASN A 5 17.31 -0.47 4.86
C ASN A 5 16.86 -1.90 4.48
N ALA A 6 17.82 -2.79 4.21
CA ALA A 6 17.54 -4.17 3.80
C ALA A 6 16.78 -4.98 4.85
N GLU A 7 17.12 -4.81 6.13
CA GLU A 7 16.47 -5.51 7.24
C GLU A 7 14.99 -5.15 7.35
N HIS A 8 14.66 -3.88 7.20
CA HIS A 8 13.27 -3.40 7.23
C HIS A 8 12.47 -3.97 6.05
N ARG A 9 13.07 -4.02 4.86
CA ARG A 9 12.43 -4.65 3.69
C ARG A 9 12.17 -6.13 3.91
N SER A 10 13.16 -6.86 4.42
CA SER A 10 12.98 -8.27 4.77
C SER A 10 11.89 -8.46 5.83
N HIS A 11 11.83 -7.57 6.83
CA HIS A 11 10.79 -7.60 7.85
C HIS A 11 9.39 -7.45 7.23
N ILE A 12 9.22 -6.49 6.32
CA ILE A 12 7.94 -6.24 5.63
C ILE A 12 7.51 -7.45 4.80
N LEU A 13 8.42 -8.07 4.05
CA LEU A 13 8.09 -9.27 3.28
C LEU A 13 7.77 -10.47 4.20
N LEU A 14 8.30 -10.52 5.42
CA LEU A 14 8.07 -11.64 6.34
C LEU A 14 6.84 -11.46 7.23
N ARG A 15 6.53 -10.22 7.64
CA ARG A 15 5.55 -9.90 8.69
C ARG A 15 4.39 -9.05 8.20
N GLY A 16 4.55 -8.42 7.05
CA GLY A 16 3.55 -7.54 6.44
C GLY A 16 3.97 -6.07 6.45
N PRO A 17 3.32 -5.25 5.62
CA PRO A 17 3.72 -3.87 5.35
C PRO A 17 3.20 -2.88 6.39
N VAL A 18 3.27 -3.21 7.68
CA VAL A 18 2.81 -2.33 8.77
C VAL A 18 3.47 -0.95 8.67
N GLY A 19 2.64 0.09 8.59
CA GLY A 19 3.09 1.47 8.43
C GLY A 19 2.30 2.25 7.39
N ARG A 20 2.78 3.46 7.14
CA ARG A 20 2.19 4.42 6.20
C ARG A 20 2.98 4.45 4.92
N TRP A 21 2.23 4.39 3.84
CA TRP A 21 2.73 4.32 2.48
C TRP A 21 1.97 5.29 1.61
N GLN A 22 2.62 5.80 0.58
CA GLN A 22 2.00 6.69 -0.39
C GLN A 22 2.38 6.27 -1.81
N SER A 23 1.61 6.71 -2.80
CA SER A 23 2.02 6.59 -4.20
C SER A 23 3.44 7.12 -4.40
N ALA A 24 4.27 6.33 -5.05
CA ALA A 24 5.65 6.69 -5.35
C ALA A 24 5.73 8.06 -6.02
N LEU A 25 6.65 8.92 -5.59
CA LEU A 25 6.85 10.23 -6.21
C LEU A 25 7.29 10.13 -7.68
N GLY A 26 7.00 11.18 -8.45
CA GLY A 26 7.26 11.22 -9.90
C GLY A 26 6.26 10.43 -10.73
N THR A 27 5.07 10.21 -10.20
CA THR A 27 3.94 9.52 -10.83
C THR A 27 2.72 10.43 -10.84
N ALA A 28 1.75 10.15 -11.70
CA ALA A 28 0.52 10.93 -11.76
C ALA A 28 -0.27 10.87 -10.43
N ALA A 29 -0.29 9.71 -9.76
CA ALA A 29 -0.96 9.57 -8.45
C ALA A 29 -0.10 10.08 -7.29
N GLY A 30 1.20 10.34 -7.49
CA GLY A 30 2.00 11.09 -6.52
C GLY A 30 1.45 12.49 -6.22
N LEU A 31 0.64 13.05 -7.12
CA LEU A 31 -0.02 14.35 -6.96
C LEU A 31 -1.40 14.26 -6.30
N THR A 32 -2.08 13.11 -6.36
CA THR A 32 -3.38 12.90 -5.68
C THR A 32 -3.19 12.74 -4.18
N GLY A 33 -1.99 12.31 -3.74
CA GLY A 33 -1.67 12.13 -2.34
C GLY A 33 -2.33 10.90 -1.73
N ASP A 34 -2.72 9.92 -2.57
CA ASP A 34 -3.27 8.65 -2.10
C ASP A 34 -2.27 7.99 -1.14
N ARG A 35 -2.80 7.57 0.00
CA ARG A 35 -2.03 7.02 1.12
C ARG A 35 -2.71 5.76 1.62
N ILE A 36 -1.93 4.72 1.84
CA ILE A 36 -2.40 3.49 2.46
C ILE A 36 -1.69 3.27 3.80
N GLU A 37 -2.48 2.96 4.82
CA GLU A 37 -1.99 2.65 6.16
C GLU A 37 -2.31 1.19 6.48
N PHE A 38 -1.28 0.44 6.87
CA PHE A 38 -1.43 -0.90 7.43
C PHE A 38 -1.18 -0.80 8.93
N HIS A 39 -2.21 -1.07 9.72
CA HIS A 39 -2.13 -1.16 11.17
C HIS A 39 -1.78 -2.58 11.61
N ASP A 40 -1.19 -2.69 12.80
CA ASP A 40 -1.00 -3.98 13.43
C ASP A 40 -2.36 -4.65 13.70
N GLY A 41 -2.40 -5.98 13.66
CA GLY A 41 -3.64 -6.76 13.82
C GLY A 41 -4.47 -6.95 12.55
N GLY A 42 -3.94 -6.63 11.37
CA GLY A 42 -4.55 -7.00 10.09
C GLY A 42 -5.66 -6.06 9.60
N ARG A 43 -5.67 -4.81 10.07
CA ARG A 43 -6.55 -3.74 9.57
C ARG A 43 -5.75 -2.69 8.84
N GLY A 44 -6.39 -1.97 7.95
CA GLY A 44 -5.79 -0.82 7.28
C GLY A 44 -6.83 0.13 6.72
N VAL A 45 -6.35 1.28 6.25
CA VAL A 45 -7.17 2.32 5.62
C VAL A 45 -6.46 2.83 4.38
N LEU A 46 -7.16 2.81 3.25
CA LEU A 46 -6.76 3.53 2.04
C LEU A 46 -7.43 4.90 2.07
N HIS A 47 -6.62 5.95 2.16
CA HIS A 47 -7.04 7.32 1.95
C HIS A 47 -6.86 7.66 0.48
N SER A 48 -7.96 7.88 -0.22
CA SER A 48 -7.91 8.36 -1.60
C SER A 48 -8.48 9.76 -1.70
N TRP A 49 -7.90 10.56 -2.59
CA TRP A 49 -8.43 11.87 -2.94
C TRP A 49 -8.85 11.90 -4.40
N SER A 50 -10.06 12.37 -4.66
CA SER A 50 -10.52 12.70 -6.00
C SER A 50 -11.10 14.11 -6.06
N PRO A 51 -10.95 14.83 -7.19
CA PRO A 51 -11.61 16.12 -7.37
C PRO A 51 -13.14 16.06 -7.29
N ALA A 52 -13.72 14.89 -7.58
CA ALA A 52 -15.16 14.70 -7.68
C ALA A 52 -15.83 14.40 -6.32
N PHE A 53 -15.17 13.61 -5.47
CA PHE A 53 -15.76 13.11 -4.20
C PHE A 53 -15.01 13.62 -2.96
N GLY A 54 -13.91 14.35 -3.15
CA GLY A 54 -13.08 14.81 -2.03
C GLY A 54 -12.20 13.69 -1.49
N GLN A 55 -11.97 13.69 -0.18
CA GLN A 55 -11.15 12.68 0.49
C GLN A 55 -12.05 11.56 1.02
N GLU A 56 -11.73 10.32 0.63
CA GLU A 56 -12.39 9.12 1.12
C GLU A 56 -11.42 8.28 1.96
N ALA A 57 -11.97 7.57 2.95
CA ALA A 57 -11.24 6.61 3.77
C ALA A 57 -11.90 5.24 3.60
N LEU A 58 -11.18 4.33 2.96
CA LEU A 58 -11.66 3.02 2.58
C LEU A 58 -11.02 1.97 3.51
N PRO A 59 -11.77 1.45 4.50
CA PRO A 59 -11.23 0.46 5.42
C PRO A 59 -11.01 -0.88 4.69
N PHE A 60 -9.97 -1.60 5.10
CA PHE A 60 -9.67 -2.93 4.58
C PHE A 60 -9.08 -3.83 5.67
N GLU A 61 -9.09 -5.13 5.41
CA GLU A 61 -8.38 -6.12 6.20
C GLU A 61 -7.24 -6.74 5.40
N TRP A 62 -6.20 -7.16 6.09
CA TRP A 62 -5.04 -7.78 5.49
C TRP A 62 -4.41 -8.84 6.38
N ARG A 63 -3.71 -9.80 5.77
CA ARG A 63 -2.88 -10.78 6.47
C ARG A 63 -1.78 -11.35 5.57
N MET A 64 -0.68 -11.76 6.16
CA MET A 64 0.33 -12.55 5.44
C MET A 64 -0.14 -14.00 5.34
N GLN A 65 -0.20 -14.54 4.12
CA GLN A 65 -0.43 -15.97 3.89
C GLN A 65 0.89 -16.75 3.96
N ALA A 66 1.95 -16.16 3.43
CA ALA A 66 3.32 -16.66 3.42
C ALA A 66 4.28 -15.48 3.27
N PRO A 67 5.60 -15.64 3.48
CA PRO A 67 6.57 -14.61 3.14
C PRO A 67 6.36 -14.07 1.71
N GLY A 68 6.26 -12.76 1.58
CA GLY A 68 6.01 -12.05 0.32
C GLY A 68 4.58 -12.22 -0.23
N HIS A 69 3.67 -12.90 0.44
CA HIS A 69 2.31 -13.14 -0.05
C HIS A 69 1.29 -12.51 0.89
N LEU A 70 0.72 -11.39 0.46
CA LEU A 70 -0.25 -10.60 1.20
C LEU A 70 -1.66 -10.92 0.70
N LEU A 71 -2.58 -11.17 1.63
CA LEU A 71 -4.01 -11.19 1.34
C LEU A 71 -4.61 -9.87 1.81
N VAL A 72 -5.42 -9.23 0.98
CA VAL A 72 -6.17 -8.00 1.29
C VAL A 72 -7.64 -8.14 0.89
N ARG A 73 -8.54 -7.42 1.56
CA ARG A 73 -9.94 -7.27 1.15
C ARG A 73 -10.51 -5.95 1.62
N GLN A 74 -11.26 -5.26 0.76
CA GLN A 74 -11.97 -4.04 1.14
C GLN A 74 -13.17 -4.36 2.04
N ILE A 75 -13.48 -3.46 2.96
CA ILE A 75 -14.70 -3.50 3.78
C ILE A 75 -15.61 -2.36 3.31
N TYR A 76 -16.84 -2.68 2.93
CA TYR A 76 -17.89 -1.68 2.66
C TYR A 76 -18.82 -1.54 3.88
N ASP A 77 -19.23 -0.31 4.17
CA ASP A 77 -20.13 0.04 5.28
C ASP A 77 -21.40 0.67 4.71
N ASP A 78 -22.19 -0.10 3.97
CA ASP A 78 -23.45 0.34 3.34
C ASP A 78 -24.70 -0.36 3.90
N GLY A 79 -24.59 -0.94 5.11
CA GLY A 79 -25.73 -1.47 5.87
C GLY A 79 -26.01 -2.96 5.66
N ASP A 80 -25.56 -3.54 4.56
CA ASP A 80 -25.42 -4.98 4.34
C ASP A 80 -23.92 -5.24 4.12
N HIS A 81 -23.19 -5.62 5.18
CA HIS A 81 -21.73 -5.78 5.17
C HIS A 81 -21.26 -6.74 4.06
N GLU A 82 -21.10 -6.25 2.83
CA GLU A 82 -20.53 -7.01 1.74
C GLU A 82 -19.01 -6.89 1.87
N VAL A 83 -18.41 -7.99 2.32
CA VAL A 83 -16.97 -8.08 2.45
C VAL A 83 -16.44 -8.70 1.17
N GLU A 84 -15.53 -8.00 0.49
CA GLU A 84 -14.92 -8.53 -0.72
C GLU A 84 -14.20 -9.85 -0.46
N ALA A 85 -14.08 -10.65 -1.53
CA ALA A 85 -13.22 -11.81 -1.53
C ALA A 85 -11.75 -11.39 -1.28
N TRP A 86 -11.00 -12.25 -0.59
CA TRP A 86 -9.56 -12.03 -0.41
C TRP A 86 -8.85 -11.98 -1.76
N THR A 87 -8.16 -10.87 -2.02
CA THR A 87 -7.24 -10.72 -3.14
C THR A 87 -5.84 -11.06 -2.68
N ALA A 88 -5.14 -11.92 -3.42
CA ALA A 88 -3.76 -12.31 -3.13
C ALA A 88 -2.78 -11.46 -3.95
N LEU A 89 -1.79 -10.90 -3.27
CA LEU A 89 -0.75 -10.04 -3.84
C LEU A 89 0.62 -10.67 -3.54
N GLU A 90 1.43 -10.90 -4.57
CA GLU A 90 2.84 -11.26 -4.39
C GLU A 90 3.67 -9.97 -4.33
N LEU A 91 4.35 -9.74 -3.21
CA LEU A 91 5.06 -8.50 -2.91
C LEU A 91 6.51 -8.57 -3.34
N GLU A 92 7.00 -7.48 -3.93
CA GLU A 92 8.42 -7.26 -4.19
C GLU A 92 8.88 -5.85 -3.77
N PHE A 93 10.17 -5.75 -3.43
CA PHE A 93 10.86 -4.47 -3.39
C PHE A 93 11.64 -4.27 -4.66
N ARG A 94 11.42 -3.15 -5.34
CA ARG A 94 12.19 -2.76 -6.52
C ARG A 94 12.62 -1.31 -6.46
N GLU A 95 13.73 -1.02 -7.12
CA GLU A 95 14.15 0.35 -7.34
C GLU A 95 13.33 0.95 -8.47
N ARG A 96 12.73 2.12 -8.22
CA ARG A 96 12.01 2.91 -9.22
C ARG A 96 12.75 4.22 -9.44
N ALA A 97 13.16 4.46 -10.67
CA ALA A 97 13.67 5.75 -11.10
C ALA A 97 12.52 6.74 -11.33
N SER A 98 12.76 8.00 -11.00
CA SER A 98 11.86 9.12 -11.26
C SER A 98 12.68 10.38 -11.56
N ASP A 99 12.00 11.43 -12.03
CA ASP A 99 12.64 12.73 -12.31
C ASP A 99 13.28 13.38 -11.07
N ILE A 100 12.90 12.93 -9.86
CA ILE A 100 13.45 13.42 -8.60
C ILE A 100 14.46 12.46 -7.95
N GLY A 101 14.80 11.36 -8.63
CA GLY A 101 15.77 10.36 -8.19
C GLY A 101 15.23 8.93 -8.14
N ALA A 102 16.11 8.00 -7.75
CA ALA A 102 15.76 6.60 -7.54
C ALA A 102 15.27 6.37 -6.10
N GLN A 103 14.20 5.61 -5.94
CA GLN A 103 13.63 5.24 -4.64
C GLN A 103 13.26 3.77 -4.60
N MET A 104 13.39 3.16 -3.43
CA MET A 104 12.96 1.77 -3.20
C MET A 104 11.48 1.75 -2.86
N VAL A 105 10.69 0.99 -3.62
CA VAL A 105 9.23 0.93 -3.49
C VAL A 105 8.76 -0.50 -3.25
N LEU A 106 7.65 -0.64 -2.53
CA LEU A 106 6.91 -1.89 -2.40
C LEU A 106 5.89 -1.98 -3.55
N ALA A 107 5.89 -3.08 -4.29
CA ALA A 107 5.00 -3.28 -5.42
C ALA A 107 4.43 -4.70 -5.42
N GLU A 108 3.37 -4.90 -6.20
CA GLU A 108 2.99 -6.25 -6.61
C GLU A 108 3.90 -6.73 -7.75
N LYS A 109 4.35 -7.97 -7.65
CA LYS A 109 5.26 -8.58 -8.60
C LYS A 109 4.59 -8.74 -9.95
N GLY A 110 5.20 -8.16 -10.97
CA GLY A 110 4.65 -8.15 -12.33
C GLY A 110 3.54 -7.12 -12.57
N ALA A 111 3.18 -6.32 -11.57
CA ALA A 111 2.23 -5.22 -11.71
C ALA A 111 2.94 -3.86 -11.77
N GLU A 112 2.27 -2.87 -12.36
CA GLU A 112 2.73 -1.49 -12.37
C GLU A 112 2.47 -0.79 -11.03
N GLY A 113 1.31 -1.06 -10.44
CA GLY A 113 0.82 -0.46 -9.20
C GLY A 113 0.83 -1.40 -7.99
N PHE A 114 0.01 -1.06 -6.99
CA PHE A 114 -0.21 -1.85 -5.79
C PHE A 114 -1.70 -1.92 -5.49
N TRP A 115 -2.33 -3.07 -5.68
CA TRP A 115 -3.75 -3.26 -5.42
C TRP A 115 -4.61 -2.14 -6.06
N LEU A 116 -5.46 -1.46 -5.27
CA LEU A 116 -6.31 -0.35 -5.73
C LEU A 116 -5.53 0.95 -6.05
N MET A 117 -4.21 0.96 -5.81
CA MET A 117 -3.34 2.09 -6.13
C MET A 117 -2.70 1.90 -7.50
N LEU A 118 -2.78 2.95 -8.33
CA LEU A 118 -2.19 2.96 -9.68
C LEU A 118 -0.65 2.90 -9.66
N ASP A 119 -0.05 3.23 -8.53
CA ASP A 119 1.40 3.36 -8.36
C ASP A 119 1.90 2.47 -7.21
N PRO A 120 3.18 2.06 -7.26
CA PRO A 120 3.79 1.32 -6.18
C PRO A 120 3.98 2.21 -4.96
N LEU A 121 4.20 1.58 -3.82
CA LEU A 121 4.18 2.22 -2.51
C LEU A 121 5.56 2.68 -2.07
N ALA A 122 5.70 3.97 -1.80
CA ALA A 122 6.84 4.56 -1.12
C ALA A 122 6.59 4.64 0.39
N TRP A 123 7.59 4.26 1.19
CA TRP A 123 7.52 4.31 2.64
C TRP A 123 7.49 5.76 3.15
N VAL A 124 6.53 6.06 4.04
CA VAL A 124 6.39 7.38 4.68
C VAL A 124 6.80 7.32 6.14
N GLY A 125 6.45 6.25 6.86
CA GLY A 125 6.77 6.13 8.28
C GLY A 125 5.91 5.09 9.02
N PRO A 126 6.11 4.94 10.34
CA PRO A 126 5.27 4.06 11.16
C PRO A 126 3.80 4.52 11.16
N PRO A 127 2.84 3.64 11.52
CA PRO A 127 1.42 4.01 11.62
C PRO A 127 1.21 5.13 12.64
N GLN A 128 0.16 5.95 12.45
CA GLN A 128 -0.24 6.99 13.41
C GLN A 128 -1.10 6.42 14.54
#